data_AF-A0A920LFK6-F1
#
_entry.id   AF-A0A920LFK6-F1
#
_cell.length_a   1.000
_cell.length_b   1.000
_cell.length_c   1.000
_cell.angle_alpha   90.00
_cell.angle_beta   90.00
_cell.angle_gamma   90.00
#
_symmetry.space_group_name_H-M   'P 1'
#
loop_
_entity.id
_entity.type
_entity.pdbx_description
1 polymer ?
#
loop_
_entity_poly.entity_id
_entity_poly.type
_entity_poly.pdbx_seq_one_letter_code
_entity_poly.pdbx_strand_id
1 'polypeptide(L)'
;MFNSYYCPKTKKAKSIESLIRMFERDGDKSLKEDLLDYGYSFTSSEWKKFDDKIKSDILMNFRLAYLTDGDVNWCEELGTVLANDEIINGVSERGGYPVTKERLNIGV
;
A
#
# COMPACT_ATOMS: atom_id res chain seq x y z
N MET A 1 1.44 -8.40 -7.28
CA MET A 1 0.70 -7.16 -7.61
C MET A 1 1.24 -5.91 -6.88
N PHE A 2 2.44 -5.97 -6.27
CA PHE A 2 2.92 -4.97 -5.28
C PHE A 2 3.74 -3.79 -5.86
N ASN A 3 3.80 -3.62 -7.18
CA ASN A 3 4.59 -2.57 -7.84
C ASN A 3 3.75 -1.79 -8.85
N SER A 4 2.52 -1.48 -8.47
CA SER A 4 1.59 -0.74 -9.31
C SER A 4 1.00 0.44 -8.58
N TYR A 5 0.76 1.51 -9.33
CA TYR A 5 0.04 2.70 -8.88
C TYR A 5 -1.19 2.92 -9.74
N TYR A 6 -2.21 3.56 -9.16
CA TYR A 6 -3.35 4.02 -9.94
C TYR A 6 -2.98 5.30 -10.67
N CYS A 7 -3.08 5.31 -11.99
CA CYS A 7 -2.90 6.54 -12.76
C CYS A 7 -4.28 7.18 -13.00
N PRO A 8 -4.60 8.34 -12.37
CA PRO A 8 -5.92 8.97 -12.48
C PRO A 8 -6.26 9.35 -13.92
N LYS A 9 -5.25 9.83 -14.67
CA LYS A 9 -5.39 10.22 -16.09
C LYS A 9 -5.83 9.07 -16.99
N THR A 10 -5.34 7.86 -16.74
CA THR A 10 -5.67 6.69 -17.58
C THR A 10 -6.70 5.76 -16.95
N LYS A 11 -7.12 6.02 -15.71
CA LYS A 11 -8.00 5.16 -14.89
C LYS A 11 -7.57 3.68 -14.90
N LYS A 12 -6.25 3.45 -14.85
CA LYS A 12 -5.63 2.12 -14.98
C LYS A 12 -4.48 1.99 -14.00
N ALA A 13 -4.25 0.77 -13.53
CA ALA A 13 -3.04 0.41 -12.81
C ALA A 13 -1.84 0.42 -13.77
N LYS A 14 -0.79 1.15 -13.41
CA LYS A 14 0.50 1.21 -14.13
C LYS A 14 1.62 0.81 -13.20
N SER A 15 2.79 0.46 -13.74
CA SER A 15 3.94 0.07 -12.92
C SER A 15 4.58 1.26 -12.22
N ILE A 16 5.03 1.07 -10.97
CA ILE A 16 5.80 2.09 -10.22
C ILE A 16 7.07 2.50 -11.00
N GLU A 17 7.68 1.59 -11.75
CA GLU A 17 8.82 1.91 -12.60
C GLU A 17 8.48 2.96 -13.66
N SER A 18 7.29 2.87 -14.28
CA SER A 18 6.86 3.90 -15.24
C SER A 18 6.67 5.26 -14.57
N LEU A 19 6.23 5.29 -13.30
CA LEU A 19 6.10 6.50 -12.51
C LEU A 19 7.48 7.12 -12.22
N ILE A 20 8.46 6.31 -11.80
CA ILE A 20 9.83 6.77 -11.57
C ILE A 20 10.42 7.39 -12.84
N ARG A 21 10.29 6.71 -13.99
CA ARG A 21 10.77 7.24 -15.29
C ARG A 21 10.08 8.54 -15.67
N MET A 22 8.79 8.70 -15.36
CA MET A 22 8.07 9.95 -15.57
C MET A 22 8.64 11.09 -14.71
N PHE A 23 8.88 10.83 -13.43
CA PHE A 23 9.48 11.80 -12.51
C PHE A 23 10.92 12.17 -12.90
N GLU A 24 11.73 11.21 -13.36
CA GLU A 24 13.08 11.46 -13.86
C GLU A 24 13.15 12.29 -15.14
N ARG A 25 12.10 12.22 -15.98
CA ARG A 25 12.02 12.98 -17.24
C ARG A 25 11.45 14.37 -17.03
N ASP A 26 10.27 14.44 -16.40
CA ASP A 26 9.44 15.65 -16.39
C ASP A 26 9.22 16.22 -14.97
N GLY A 27 9.65 15.52 -13.91
CA GLY A 27 9.36 15.87 -12.52
C GLY A 27 7.89 15.65 -12.18
N ASP A 28 7.35 16.51 -11.32
CA ASP A 28 5.95 16.48 -10.88
C ASP A 28 4.93 16.89 -11.96
N LYS A 29 5.37 17.46 -13.09
CA LYS A 29 4.48 18.06 -14.12
C LYS A 29 3.30 17.19 -14.54
N SER A 30 3.52 15.88 -14.68
CA SER A 30 2.48 14.96 -15.15
C SER A 30 1.41 14.65 -14.09
N LEU A 31 1.70 14.85 -12.80
CA LEU A 31 0.82 14.57 -11.67
C LEU A 31 0.85 15.74 -10.68
N LYS A 32 0.98 16.97 -11.20
CA LYS A 32 1.26 18.13 -10.36
C LYS A 32 0.14 18.38 -9.35
N GLU A 33 -1.11 18.25 -9.77
CA GLU A 33 -2.29 18.38 -8.91
C GLU A 33 -2.29 17.30 -7.82
N ASP A 34 -2.14 16.03 -8.21
CA ASP A 34 -2.10 14.91 -7.25
C ASP A 34 -0.95 15.06 -6.24
N LEU A 35 0.25 15.45 -6.70
CA LEU A 35 1.42 15.65 -5.84
C LEU A 35 1.25 16.85 -4.91
N LEU A 36 0.58 17.92 -5.36
CA LEU A 36 0.31 19.10 -4.54
C LEU A 36 -0.60 18.76 -3.36
N ASP A 37 -1.62 17.91 -3.57
CA ASP A 37 -2.51 17.42 -2.50
C ASP A 37 -1.74 16.65 -1.42
N TYR A 38 -0.67 15.96 -1.81
CA TYR A 38 0.26 15.30 -0.88
C TYR A 38 1.37 16.24 -0.35
N GLY A 39 1.39 17.52 -0.77
CA GLY A 39 2.38 18.51 -0.33
C GLY A 39 3.74 18.41 -1.03
N TYR A 40 3.84 17.70 -2.15
CA TYR A 40 5.07 17.55 -2.92
C TYR A 40 5.06 18.42 -4.19
N SER A 41 6.17 19.11 -4.44
CA SER A 41 6.46 19.71 -5.74
C SER A 41 7.95 19.61 -6.02
N PHE A 42 8.32 19.14 -7.21
CA PHE A 42 9.70 18.92 -7.58
C PHE A 42 9.89 18.82 -9.09
N THR A 43 11.05 19.27 -9.55
CA THR A 43 11.54 19.11 -10.92
C THR A 43 12.24 17.76 -11.10
N SER A 44 12.49 17.37 -12.36
CA SER A 44 13.25 16.14 -12.65
C SER A 44 14.68 16.17 -12.09
N SER A 45 15.30 17.34 -12.04
CA SER A 45 16.63 17.54 -11.43
C SER A 45 16.61 17.36 -9.92
N GLU A 46 15.55 17.81 -9.24
CA GLU A 46 15.37 17.62 -7.80
C GLU A 46 15.07 16.16 -7.47
N TRP A 47 14.19 15.51 -8.23
CA TRP A 47 13.89 14.09 -8.09
C TRP A 47 15.15 13.23 -8.14
N LYS A 48 16.07 13.51 -9.09
CA LYS A 48 17.34 12.78 -9.20
C LYS A 48 18.27 12.98 -8.00
N LYS A 49 18.14 14.11 -7.29
CA LYS A 49 18.93 14.44 -6.09
C LYS A 49 18.31 13.90 -4.80
N PHE A 50 17.04 13.50 -4.80
CA PHE A 50 16.42 12.90 -3.63
C PHE A 50 17.08 11.57 -3.27
N ASP A 51 17.16 11.33 -1.97
CA ASP A 51 17.57 10.04 -1.44
C ASP A 51 16.48 8.99 -1.67
N ASP A 52 16.84 7.72 -1.50
CA ASP A 52 15.92 6.61 -1.74
C ASP A 52 14.73 6.61 -0.77
N LYS A 53 14.92 7.20 0.43
CA LYS A 53 13.87 7.32 1.44
C LYS A 53 12.78 8.28 0.97
N ILE A 54 13.14 9.51 0.60
CA ILE A 54 12.21 10.52 0.09
C ILE A 54 11.50 10.00 -1.16
N LYS A 55 12.23 9.35 -2.08
CA LYS A 55 11.63 8.73 -3.27
C LYS A 55 10.61 7.66 -2.87
N SER A 56 10.95 6.79 -1.92
CA SER A 56 10.04 5.76 -1.42
C SER A 56 8.79 6.36 -0.79
N ASP A 57 8.93 7.38 0.06
CA ASP A 57 7.82 8.07 0.73
C ASP A 57 6.87 8.71 -0.30
N ILE A 58 7.41 9.41 -1.31
CA ILE A 58 6.61 9.99 -2.39
C ILE A 58 5.87 8.90 -3.17
N LEU A 59 6.55 7.81 -3.56
CA LEU A 59 5.95 6.72 -4.31
C LEU A 59 4.87 5.98 -3.51
N MET A 60 5.01 5.91 -2.18
CA MET A 60 4.05 5.22 -1.31
C MET A 60 2.66 5.87 -1.36
N ASN A 61 2.59 7.20 -1.51
CA ASN A 61 1.32 7.92 -1.69
C ASN A 61 0.56 7.50 -2.97
N PHE A 62 1.24 6.90 -3.95
CA PHE A 62 0.63 6.42 -5.19
C PHE A 62 0.35 4.91 -5.19
N ARG A 63 0.93 4.15 -4.26
CA ARG A 63 0.79 2.69 -4.26
C ARG A 63 -0.65 2.32 -3.93
N LEU A 64 -1.24 1.47 -4.78
CA LEU A 64 -2.58 0.93 -4.59
C LEU A 64 -2.64 -0.13 -3.51
N ALA A 65 -1.52 -0.81 -3.28
CA ALA A 65 -1.39 -1.83 -2.26
C ALA A 65 0.02 -1.80 -1.68
N TYR A 66 0.11 -1.97 -0.37
CA TYR A 66 1.37 -2.10 0.34
C TYR A 66 1.28 -3.22 1.36
N LEU A 67 2.43 -3.86 1.62
CA LEU A 67 2.55 -4.86 2.67
C LEU A 67 2.77 -4.13 3.99
N THR A 68 1.97 -4.44 4.99
CA THR A 68 2.18 -4.01 6.37
C THR A 68 2.03 -5.20 7.29
N ASP A 69 2.85 -5.26 8.34
CA ASP A 69 2.63 -6.21 9.43
C ASP A 69 1.41 -5.74 10.23
N GLY A 70 0.44 -6.63 10.43
CA GLY A 70 -0.74 -6.35 11.24
C GLY A 70 -1.14 -7.57 12.07
N ASP A 71 -1.74 -7.32 13.22
CA ASP A 71 -2.35 -8.37 14.04
C ASP A 71 -3.66 -8.80 13.40
N VAL A 72 -3.78 -10.08 13.10
CA VAL A 72 -4.99 -10.71 12.60
C VAL A 72 -5.55 -11.68 13.62
N ASN A 73 -6.85 -11.87 13.60
CA ASN A 73 -7.47 -12.94 14.38
C ASN A 73 -7.25 -14.26 13.62
N TRP A 74 -6.52 -15.17 14.24
CA TRP A 74 -6.14 -16.44 13.65
C TRP A 74 -6.81 -17.60 14.40
N CYS A 75 -7.30 -18.57 13.65
CA CYS A 75 -7.87 -19.79 14.19
C CYS A 75 -7.08 -20.99 13.65
N GLU A 76 -6.27 -21.62 14.50
CA GLU A 76 -5.42 -22.78 14.17
C GLU A 76 -6.24 -23.94 13.57
N GLU A 77 -7.39 -24.24 14.17
CA GLU A 77 -8.25 -25.36 13.78
C GLU A 77 -8.86 -25.20 12.39
N LEU A 78 -9.09 -23.94 11.97
CA LEU A 78 -9.62 -23.63 10.66
C LEU A 78 -8.51 -23.27 9.65
N GLY A 79 -7.29 -23.05 10.12
CA GLY A 79 -6.14 -22.64 9.30
C GLY A 79 -6.38 -21.35 8.52
N THR A 80 -7.16 -20.42 9.08
CA THR A 80 -7.57 -19.18 8.39
C THR A 80 -7.60 -17.98 9.34
N VAL A 81 -7.44 -16.81 8.73
CA VAL A 81 -7.75 -15.52 9.35
C VAL A 81 -9.27 -15.37 9.44
N LEU A 82 -9.75 -14.84 10.57
CA LEU A 82 -11.15 -14.54 10.84
C LEU A 82 -11.39 -13.04 10.94
N ALA A 83 -12.53 -12.58 10.42
CA ALA A 83 -13.00 -11.21 10.63
C ALA A 83 -13.49 -11.02 12.08
N ASN A 84 -13.58 -9.77 12.55
CA ASN A 84 -14.10 -9.48 13.89
C ASN A 84 -15.53 -10.00 14.10
N ASP A 85 -16.36 -9.94 13.06
CA ASP A 85 -17.75 -10.39 13.11
C ASP A 85 -17.88 -11.92 13.20
N GLU A 86 -16.81 -12.65 12.89
CA GLU A 86 -16.75 -14.13 12.98
C GLU A 86 -16.30 -14.61 14.38
N ILE A 87 -16.16 -13.69 15.35
CA ILE A 87 -15.69 -13.98 16.72
C ILE A 87 -16.78 -13.64 17.73
N ILE A 88 -17.23 -14.65 18.47
CA ILE A 88 -18.24 -14.50 19.52
C ILE A 88 -17.61 -14.95 20.84
N ASN A 89 -17.52 -14.06 21.82
CA ASN A 89 -16.93 -14.35 23.14
C ASN A 89 -15.50 -14.93 23.11
N GLY A 90 -14.69 -14.55 22.12
CA GLY A 90 -13.30 -15.00 21.99
C GLY A 90 -13.11 -16.36 21.29
N VAL A 91 -14.18 -16.92 20.73
CA VAL A 91 -14.14 -18.13 19.90
C VAL A 91 -14.74 -17.88 18.53
N SER A 92 -14.36 -18.71 17.55
CA SER A 92 -14.92 -18.65 16.20
C SER A 92 -16.41 -19.01 16.20
N GLU A 93 -17.20 -18.27 15.41
CA GLU A 93 -18.61 -18.57 15.19
C GLU A 93 -18.79 -19.98 14.60
N ARG A 94 -17.89 -20.36 13.68
CA ARG A 94 -17.86 -21.68 13.05
C ARG A 94 -17.05 -22.67 13.87
N GLY A 95 -17.67 -23.22 14.90
CA GLY A 95 -17.17 -24.38 15.63
C GLY A 95 -16.67 -24.10 17.04
N GLY A 96 -16.68 -22.85 17.50
CA GLY A 96 -16.33 -22.50 18.88
C GLY A 96 -14.86 -22.67 19.21
N TYR A 97 -13.98 -22.64 18.20
CA TYR A 97 -12.54 -22.78 18.38
C TYR A 97 -11.90 -21.50 18.94
N PRO A 98 -10.89 -21.62 19.82
CA PRO A 98 -10.18 -20.46 20.36
C PRO A 98 -9.49 -19.67 19.25
N VAL A 99 -9.56 -18.34 19.37
CA VAL A 99 -8.94 -17.41 18.42
C VAL A 99 -7.75 -16.75 19.08
N THR A 100 -6.60 -16.78 18.42
CA THR A 100 -5.37 -16.11 18.84
C THR A 100 -5.08 -14.92 17.94
N LYS A 101 -4.26 -13.98 18.41
CA LYS A 101 -3.75 -12.90 17.55
C LYS A 101 -2.40 -13.31 16.99
N GLU A 102 -2.30 -13.38 15.68
CA GLU A 102 -1.04 -13.59 14.98
C GLU A 102 -0.65 -12.36 14.19
N ARG A 103 0.66 -12.13 14.08
CA ARG A 103 1.21 -11.03 13.28
C ARG A 103 1.53 -11.55 11.89
N LEU A 104 0.75 -11.11 10.91
CA LEU A 104 0.94 -11.50 9.50
C LEU A 104 1.28 -10.29 8.64
N ASN A 105 1.96 -10.56 7.51
CA ASN A 105 2.16 -9.59 6.44
C ASN A 105 0.84 -9.46 5.66
N ILE A 106 0.10 -8.40 5.94
CA ILE A 106 -1.17 -8.10 5.27
C ILE A 106 -0.88 -7.20 4.07
N GLY A 107 -1.36 -7.58 2.90
CA GLY A 107 -1.47 -6.66 1.76
C GLY A 107 -2.77 -5.88 1.91
N VAL A 108 -2.67 -4.56 2.13
CA VAL A 108 -3.82 -3.64 2.09
C VAL A 108 -4.09 -3.26 0.65
#